data_AF-A0A2D4PUZ3-F1
#
_entry.id   AF-A0A2D4PUZ3-F1
#
_cell.length_a   1.000
_cell.length_b   1.000
_cell.length_c   1.000
_cell.angle_alpha   90.00
_cell.angle_beta   90.00
_cell.angle_gamma   90.00
#
_symmetry.space_group_name_H-M   'P 1'
#
loop_
_entity.id
_entity.type
_entity.pdbx_description
1 polymer ?
#
loop_
_entity_poly.entity_id
_entity_poly.type
_entity_poly.pdbx_seq_one_letter_code
_entity_poly.pdbx_strand_id
1 'polypeptide(L)'
;YRDAFKKMKSPKIPFMPLLLKDVTFIHEGNKTFLDNLVNFEKLHMIADTVRSLRHCRRNQFGNDIPSKEHEELKSYVHHLHIIDNQQMLFELSHRIEPRI
;
A
#
# COMPACT_ATOMS: atom_id res chain seq x y z
N TYR A 1 -11.67 6.83 2.84
CA TYR A 1 -10.78 5.66 2.83
C TYR A 1 -10.67 4.99 4.20
N ARG A 2 -10.13 5.67 5.25
CA ARG A 2 -9.84 5.03 6.55
C ARG A 2 -11.04 4.33 7.20
N ASP A 3 -12.21 4.96 7.21
CA ASP A 3 -13.42 4.36 7.82
C ASP A 3 -13.90 3.12 7.08
N ALA A 4 -13.89 3.17 5.74
CA ALA A 4 -14.20 2.02 4.91
C ALA A 4 -13.19 0.89 5.17
N PHE A 5 -11.89 1.21 5.20
CA PHE A 5 -10.83 0.24 5.48
C PHE A 5 -10.96 -0.40 6.86
N LYS A 6 -11.33 0.37 7.89
CA LYS A 6 -11.54 -0.13 9.25
C LYS A 6 -12.72 -1.12 9.34
N LYS A 7 -13.79 -0.88 8.57
CA LYS A 7 -14.99 -1.76 8.54
C LYS A 7 -14.78 -3.06 7.76
N MET A 8 -13.81 -3.12 6.84
CA MET A 8 -13.51 -4.34 6.08
C MET A 8 -12.92 -5.45 6.96
N LYS A 9 -13.30 -6.70 6.68
CA LYS A 9 -12.70 -7.89 7.31
C LYS A 9 -11.39 -8.28 6.61
N SER A 10 -10.50 -8.95 7.34
CA SER A 10 -9.30 -9.57 6.75
C SER A 10 -9.66 -10.91 6.08
N PRO A 11 -8.89 -11.38 5.06
CA PRO A 11 -7.69 -10.76 4.51
C PRO A 11 -7.99 -9.53 3.64
N LYS A 12 -7.15 -8.50 3.72
CA LYS A 12 -7.29 -7.27 2.93
C LYS A 12 -5.92 -6.64 2.64
N ILE A 13 -5.80 -5.94 1.52
CA ILE A 13 -4.57 -5.22 1.14
C ILE A 13 -4.78 -3.72 1.42
N PRO A 14 -4.00 -3.09 2.32
CA PRO A 14 -4.09 -1.65 2.53
C PRO A 14 -3.50 -0.86 1.37
N PHE A 15 -3.97 0.37 1.21
CA PHE A 15 -3.32 1.39 0.38
C PHE A 15 -1.97 1.79 1.00
N MET A 16 -0.91 1.11 0.56
CA MET A 16 0.45 1.23 1.08
C MET A 16 0.99 2.67 1.11
N PRO A 17 0.78 3.53 0.09
CA PRO A 17 1.25 4.91 0.14
C PRO A 17 0.74 5.70 1.35
N LEU A 18 -0.52 5.51 1.77
CA LEU A 18 -1.05 6.18 2.95
C LEU A 18 -0.44 5.62 4.24
N LEU A 19 -0.20 4.31 4.31
CA LEU A 19 0.44 3.68 5.47
C LEU A 19 1.89 4.17 5.64
N LEU A 20 2.64 4.23 4.54
CA LEU A 20 4.01 4.74 4.53
C LEU A 20 4.03 6.21 4.95
N LYS A 21 3.11 7.02 4.42
CA LYS A 21 2.92 8.41 4.86
C LYS A 21 2.72 8.49 6.38
N ASP A 22 1.83 7.69 6.95
CA ASP A 22 1.57 7.69 8.40
C ASP A 22 2.85 7.43 9.21
N VAL A 23 3.64 6.43 8.83
CA VAL A 23 4.92 6.12 9.50
C VAL A 23 5.92 7.27 9.36
N THR A 24 6.02 7.88 8.17
CA THR A 24 6.90 9.05 7.93
C THR A 24 6.53 10.21 8.84
N PHE A 25 5.24 10.58 8.92
CA PHE A 25 4.78 11.68 9.78
C PHE A 25 5.02 11.40 11.27
N ILE A 26 4.83 10.16 11.73
CA ILE A 26 5.18 9.78 13.10
C ILE A 26 6.69 9.92 13.34
N HIS A 27 7.51 9.49 12.39
CA HIS A 27 8.95 9.52 12.53
C HIS A 27 9.51 10.94 12.57
N GLU A 28 9.07 11.80 11.66
CA GLU A 28 9.54 13.18 11.51
C GLU A 28 8.93 14.11 12.59
N GLY A 29 7.68 13.87 12.96
CA GLY A 29 6.96 14.70 13.95
C GLY A 29 7.34 14.43 15.41
N ASN A 30 8.02 13.32 15.71
CA ASN A 30 8.34 12.93 17.09
C ASN A 30 9.85 12.64 17.24
N LYS A 31 10.50 13.24 18.23
CA LYS A 31 11.90 12.93 18.55
C LYS A 31 12.03 11.49 19.04
N THR A 32 13.07 10.78 18.59
CA THR A 32 13.37 9.41 19.05
C THR A 32 13.88 9.40 20.49
N PHE A 33 14.54 10.47 20.92
CA PHE A 33 15.02 10.65 22.29
C PHE A 33 14.48 11.95 22.88
N LEU A 34 14.10 11.91 24.15
CA LEU A 34 13.68 13.05 24.97
C LEU A 34 14.57 13.01 26.22
N ASP A 35 15.34 14.07 26.46
CA ASP A 35 16.27 14.16 27.59
C ASP A 35 17.18 12.92 27.76
N ASN A 36 17.74 12.45 26.64
CA ASN A 36 18.57 11.24 26.52
C ASN A 36 17.87 9.92 26.85
N LEU A 37 16.56 9.93 27.08
CA LEU A 37 15.73 8.73 27.26
C LEU A 37 15.00 8.40 25.96
N VAL A 38 14.77 7.10 25.73
CA VAL A 38 14.03 6.62 24.56
C VAL A 38 12.57 7.07 24.65
N ASN A 39 12.06 7.67 23.57
CA ASN A 39 10.66 8.02 23.45
C ASN A 39 9.81 6.78 23.11
N PHE A 40 9.31 6.11 24.15
CA PHE A 40 8.44 4.94 23.98
C PHE A 40 7.07 5.26 23.38
N GLU A 41 6.58 6.49 23.52
CA GLU A 41 5.32 6.92 22.90
C GLU A 41 5.45 6.87 21.37
N LYS A 42 6.54 7.44 20.82
CA LYS A 42 6.87 7.33 19.39
C LYS A 42 6.93 5.88 18.92
N LEU A 43 7.61 5.01 19.68
CA LEU A 43 7.73 3.59 19.34
C LEU A 43 6.37 2.90 19.36
N HIS A 44 5.49 3.27 20.30
CA HIS A 44 4.14 2.71 20.37
C HIS A 44 3.30 3.08 19.14
N MET A 45 3.35 4.35 18.72
CA MET A 45 2.65 4.83 17.53
C MET A 45 3.08 4.06 16.26
N ILE A 46 4.39 3.88 16.05
CA ILE A 46 4.92 3.11 14.92
C ILE A 46 4.45 1.65 15.01
N ALA A 47 4.51 1.06 16.21
CA ALA A 47 4.09 -0.31 16.44
C ALA A 47 2.60 -0.51 16.13
N ASP A 48 1.72 0.47 16.39
CA ASP A 48 0.30 0.38 16.05
C ASP A 48 0.04 0.36 14.54
N THR A 49 0.82 1.11 13.76
CA THR A 49 0.79 1.04 12.30
C THR A 49 1.18 -0.35 11.81
N VAL A 50 2.24 -0.94 12.38
CA VAL A 50 2.69 -2.31 12.05
C VAL A 50 1.67 -3.37 12.49
N ARG A 51 1.08 -3.25 13.68
CA ARG A 51 0.04 -4.17 14.17
C ARG A 51 -1.19 -4.13 13.27
N SER A 52 -1.56 -2.96 12.77
CA SER A 52 -2.66 -2.79 11.81
C SER A 52 -2.37 -3.52 10.50
N LEU A 53 -1.15 -3.42 9.96
CA LEU A 53 -0.72 -4.18 8.77
C LEU A 53 -0.77 -5.69 9.02
N ARG A 54 -0.31 -6.15 10.19
CA ARG A 54 -0.40 -7.56 10.58
C ARG A 54 -1.85 -8.06 10.66
N HIS A 55 -2.78 -7.24 11.14
CA HIS A 55 -4.20 -7.59 11.19
C HIS A 55 -4.78 -7.84 9.80
N CYS A 56 -4.33 -7.09 8.79
CA CYS A 56 -4.77 -7.24 7.39
C CYS A 56 -4.45 -8.62 6.80
N ARG A 57 -3.41 -9.29 7.32
CA ARG A 57 -2.97 -10.63 6.91
C ARG A 57 -3.60 -11.78 7.73
N ARG A 58 -4.43 -11.50 8.72
CA ARG A 58 -5.08 -12.56 9.54
C ARG A 58 -6.14 -13.31 8.72
N ASN A 59 -6.41 -14.55 9.13
CA ASN A 59 -7.41 -15.45 8.52
C ASN A 59 -7.15 -15.76 7.04
N GLN A 60 -5.90 -16.00 6.66
CA GLN A 60 -5.54 -16.55 5.34
C GLN A 60 -5.93 -18.04 5.18
N PHE A 61 -7.07 -18.46 5.75
CA PHE A 61 -7.54 -19.83 5.62
C PHE A 61 -8.30 -19.99 4.30
N GLY A 62 -7.74 -20.83 3.41
CA GLY A 62 -8.51 -21.64 2.47
C GLY A 62 -8.62 -21.15 1.04
N ASN A 63 -7.51 -20.98 0.32
CA ASN A 63 -7.52 -21.25 -1.12
C ASN A 63 -7.61 -22.78 -1.32
N ASP A 64 -8.72 -23.40 -0.93
CA ASP A 64 -9.11 -24.75 -1.36
C ASP A 64 -9.94 -24.68 -2.65
N ILE A 65 -9.69 -23.64 -3.46
CA ILE A 65 -10.14 -23.63 -4.84
C ILE A 65 -8.93 -24.10 -5.65
N PRO A 66 -8.96 -25.31 -6.23
CA PRO A 66 -7.99 -25.68 -7.25
C PRO A 66 -8.26 -24.75 -8.43
N SER A 67 -7.58 -23.61 -8.46
CA SER A 67 -7.60 -22.72 -9.60
C SER A 67 -7.04 -23.53 -10.77
N LYS A 68 -7.86 -23.74 -11.81
CA LYS A 68 -7.31 -24.05 -13.15
C LYS A 68 -6.43 -22.87 -13.52
N GLU A 69 -5.14 -23.00 -13.28
CA GLU A 69 -4.19 -21.92 -13.46
C GLU A 69 -4.00 -21.73 -14.97
N HIS A 70 -4.41 -20.57 -15.49
CA HIS A 70 -4.08 -20.17 -16.85
C HIS A 70 -2.67 -19.57 -16.84
N GLU A 71 -1.68 -20.36 -17.25
CA GLU A 71 -0.26 -19.96 -17.25
C GLU A 71 -0.01 -18.67 -18.05
N GLU A 72 -0.72 -18.50 -19.16
CA GLU A 72 -0.67 -17.26 -19.96
C GLU A 72 -1.15 -16.04 -19.17
N LEU A 73 -2.25 -16.17 -18.41
CA LEU A 73 -2.80 -15.08 -17.61
C LEU A 73 -1.85 -14.70 -16.47
N LYS A 74 -1.22 -15.70 -15.84
CA LYS A 74 -0.18 -15.45 -14.83
C LYS A 74 0.97 -14.65 -15.43
N SER A 75 1.48 -15.07 -16.57
CA SER A 75 2.58 -14.37 -17.25
C SER A 75 2.23 -12.91 -17.55
N TYR A 76 1.01 -12.65 -18.06
CA TYR A 76 0.53 -11.29 -18.32
C TYR A 76 0.43 -10.42 -17.06
N VAL A 77 -0.04 -10.96 -15.93
CA VAL A 77 -0.14 -10.21 -14.67
C VAL A 77 1.22 -9.96 -14.04
N HIS A 78 2.16 -10.90 -14.17
CA HIS A 78 3.50 -10.78 -13.58
C HIS A 78 4.47 -9.92 -14.41
N HIS A 79 4.26 -9.79 -15.72
CA HIS A 79 5.16 -9.08 -16.64
C HIS A 79 4.46 -7.94 -17.36
N LEU A 80 3.99 -6.94 -16.60
CA LEU A 80 3.35 -5.76 -17.18
C LEU A 80 4.36 -4.89 -17.93
N HIS A 81 4.07 -4.61 -19.21
CA HIS A 81 4.77 -3.59 -19.98
C HIS A 81 4.06 -2.24 -19.79
N ILE A 82 4.67 -1.35 -19.03
CA ILE A 82 4.10 -0.04 -18.68
C ILE A 82 4.89 1.10 -19.31
N ILE A 83 4.20 2.22 -19.58
CA ILE A 83 4.82 3.52 -19.85
C ILE A 83 4.72 4.30 -18.53
N ASP A 84 5.85 4.59 -17.90
CA ASP A 84 5.93 5.35 -16.64
C ASP A 84 6.37 6.80 -16.86
N ASN A 85 6.80 7.15 -18.07
CA ASN A 85 7.13 8.52 -18.45
C ASN A 85 5.85 9.36 -18.62
N GLN A 86 5.58 10.20 -17.62
CA GLN A 86 4.41 11.07 -17.60
C GLN A 86 4.33 12.04 -18.79
N GLN A 87 5.46 12.56 -19.26
CA GLN A 87 5.51 13.46 -20.41
C GLN A 87 5.11 12.73 -21.69
N MET A 88 5.62 11.52 -21.89
CA MET A 88 5.23 10.68 -23.02
C MET A 88 3.74 10.34 -23.00
N LEU A 89 3.20 9.96 -21.83
CA LEU A 89 1.77 9.71 -21.67
C LEU A 89 0.92 10.96 -22.00
N PHE A 90 1.39 12.15 -21.59
CA PHE A 90 0.72 13.41 -21.88
C PHE A 90 0.71 13.71 -23.38
N GLU A 91 1.83 13.53 -24.08
CA GLU A 91 1.93 13.71 -25.52
C GLU A 91 1.04 12.74 -26.29
N LEU A 92 1.02 11.46 -25.89
CA LEU A 92 0.12 10.46 -26.48
C LEU A 92 -1.34 10.85 -26.28
N SER A 93 -1.70 11.31 -25.08
CA SER A 93 -3.05 11.79 -24.78
C SER A 93 -3.47 12.94 -25.70
N HIS A 94 -2.61 13.94 -25.92
CA HIS A 94 -2.92 15.08 -26.81
C HIS A 94 -3.04 14.70 -28.28
N ARG A 95 -2.36 13.65 -28.73
CA ARG A 95 -2.51 13.14 -30.11
C ARG A 95 -3.86 12.45 -30.32
N ILE A 96 -4.42 11.84 -29.29
CA ILE A 96 -5.72 11.16 -29.33
C ILE A 96 -6.87 12.17 -29.25
N GLU A 97 -6.78 13.12 -28.32
CA GLU A 97 -7.77 14.18 -28.13
C GLU A 97 -7.08 15.56 -28.18
N PRO A 98 -6.87 16.11 -29.40
CA PRO A 98 -6.28 17.44 -29.56
C PRO A 98 -7.19 18.51 -28.95
N ARG A 99 -6.63 19.34 -28.08
CA ARG A 99 -7.33 20.54 -27.58
C ARG A 99 -7.24 21.62 -28.66
N ILE A 100 -8.36 21.92 -29.30
CA ILE A 100 -8.53 23.05 -30.24
C ILE A 100 -8.46 24.37 -29.47
#